data_AF-A0A5S4UAQ8-F1
#
_entry.id   AF-A0A5S4UAQ8-F1
#
_cell.length_a   1.000
_cell.length_b   1.000
_cell.length_c   1.000
_cell.angle_alpha   90.00
_cell.angle_beta   90.00
_cell.angle_gamma   90.00
#
_symmetry.space_group_name_H-M   'P 1'
#
loop_
_entity.id
_entity.type
_entity.pdbx_description
1 polymer ?
#
loop_
_entity_poly.entity_id
_entity_poly.type
_entity_poly.pdbx_seq_one_letter_code
_entity_poly.pdbx_strand_id
1 'polypeptide(L)' 'MHMQLLDAKCRVESAKAVLGVWLETLGRQSQEEANMVGAIMFLLDGVPEAIDAAENEQITTNRKN' A
#
# COMPACT_ATOMS: atom_id res chain seq x y z
N MET A 1 1.01 9.39 17.84
CA MET A 1 -0.21 8.71 17.40
C MET A 1 0.16 7.29 16.99
N HIS A 2 -0.50 6.28 17.54
CA HIS A 2 -0.33 4.89 17.10
C HIS A 2 -1.35 4.63 15.99
N MET A 3 -0.89 4.24 14.80
CA MET A 3 -1.77 3.86 13.69
C MET A 3 -2.16 2.38 13.84
N GLN A 4 -3.45 2.05 13.70
CA GLN A 4 -3.86 0.64 13.69
C GLN A 4 -3.44 -0.02 12.37
N LEU A 5 -3.19 -1.33 12.39
CA LEU A 5 -2.78 -2.08 11.20
C LEU A 5 -3.83 -1.98 10.08
N LEU A 6 -5.12 -2.10 10.44
CA LEU A 6 -6.23 -1.89 9.51
C LEU A 6 -6.19 -0.51 8.85
N ASP A 7 -5.94 0.55 9.63
CA ASP A 7 -5.82 1.91 9.10
C ASP A 7 -4.61 2.05 8.17
N ALA A 8 -3.49 1.43 8.52
CA ALA A 8 -2.28 1.43 7.70
C ALA A 8 -2.55 0.75 6.35
N LYS A 9 -3.21 -0.41 6.35
CA LYS A 9 -3.61 -1.12 5.13
C LYS A 9 -4.51 -0.25 4.25
N CYS A 10 -5.58 0.30 4.82
CA CYS A 10 -6.51 1.16 4.07
C CYS A 10 -5.81 2.36 3.43
N ARG A 11 -4.82 2.96 4.10
CA ARG A 11 -4.02 4.05 3.53
C ARG A 11 -3.11 3.60 2.39
N VAL A 12 -2.49 2.42 2.49
CA VAL A 12 -1.68 1.87 1.39
C VAL A 12 -2.54 1.58 0.17
N GLU A 13 -3.72 0.97 0.35
CA GLU A 13 -4.67 0.72 -0.74
C GLU A 13 -5.15 2.03 -1.39
N SER A 14 -5.50 3.02 -0.55
CA SER A 14 -5.89 4.34 -1.04
C SER A 14 -4.76 5.03 -1.82
N ALA A 15 -3.51 4.91 -1.35
CA ALA A 15 -2.36 5.46 -2.06
C ALA A 15 -2.16 4.80 -3.42
N LYS A 16 -2.27 3.47 -3.51
CA LYS A 16 -2.22 2.73 -4.79
C LYS A 16 -3.31 3.22 -5.76
N ALA A 17 -4.54 3.42 -5.27
CA ALA A 17 -5.64 3.92 -6.10
C ALA A 17 -5.36 5.34 -6.64
N VAL A 18 -4.88 6.25 -5.79
CA VAL A 18 -4.52 7.62 -6.20
C VAL A 18 -3.37 7.61 -7.21
N LEU A 19 -2.35 6.77 -7.01
CA LEU A 19 -1.24 6.61 -7.95
C LEU A 19 -1.71 6.05 -9.30
N GLY A 20 -2.68 5.13 -9.31
CA GLY A 20 -3.30 4.63 -10.54
C GLY A 20 -3.99 5.75 -11.33
N VAL A 21 -4.82 6.56 -10.67
CA VAL A 21 -5.47 7.72 -11.29
C VAL A 21 -4.43 8.73 -11.77
N TRP A 22 -3.36 8.95 -11.01
CA TRP A 22 -2.29 9.83 -11.45
C TRP A 22 -1.66 9.30 -12.74
N LEU A 23 -1.34 8.02 -12.82
CA LEU A 23 -0.77 7.41 -14.03
C LEU A 23 -1.70 7.54 -15.26
N GLU A 24 -3.00 7.41 -15.08
CA GLU A 24 -4.01 7.60 -16.13
C GLU A 24 -4.11 9.05 -16.64
N THR A 25 -3.76 10.02 -15.79
CA THR A 25 -3.80 11.46 -16.14
C THR A 25 -2.51 11.97 -16.77
N LEU A 26 -1.42 11.19 -16.74
CA LEU A 26 -0.16 11.56 -17.37
C LEU A 26 -0.27 11.55 -18.90
N GLY A 27 0.18 12.64 -19.52
CA GLY A 27 0.25 12.76 -20.98
C GLY A 27 1.45 12.02 -21.57
N ARG A 28 1.49 11.90 -22.91
CA ARG A 28 2.56 11.20 -23.66
C ARG A 28 3.98 11.75 -23.45
N GLN A 29 4.13 12.94 -22.88
CA GLN A 29 5.44 13.56 -22.60
C GLN A 29 5.95 13.29 -21.18
N SER A 30 5.13 12.69 -20.31
CA SER A 30 5.43 12.47 -18.88
C SER A 30 5.97 11.06 -18.59
N GLN A 31 6.82 10.52 -19.46
CA GLN A 31 7.32 9.13 -19.30
C GLN A 31 8.12 8.93 -18.01
N GLU A 32 8.91 9.93 -17.59
CA GLU A 32 9.67 9.87 -16.34
C GLU A 32 8.75 9.85 -15.12
N GLU A 33 7.72 10.69 -15.09
CA GLU A 33 6.71 10.70 -14.03
C GLU A 33 5.95 9.37 -13.97
N ALA A 34 5.59 8.80 -15.13
CA ALA A 34 4.91 7.51 -15.20
C ALA A 34 5.78 6.38 -14.65
N ASN A 35 7.09 6.41 -14.94
CA ASN A 35 8.05 5.45 -14.40
C ASN A 35 8.19 5.59 -12.88
N MET A 36 8.24 6.82 -12.36
CA MET A 36 8.31 7.07 -10.91
C MET A 36 7.04 6.59 -10.19
N VAL A 37 5.87 6.90 -10.73
CA VAL A 37 4.58 6.43 -10.18
C VAL A 37 4.53 4.89 -10.19
N GLY A 38 4.92 4.26 -11.29
CA GLY A 38 5.01 2.80 -11.39
C GLY A 38 6.00 2.19 -10.38
N ALA A 39 7.15 2.83 -10.16
CA ALA A 39 8.12 2.41 -9.16
C ALA A 39 7.56 2.50 -7.74
N ILE A 40 6.82 3.57 -7.41
CA ILE A 40 6.16 3.70 -6.10
C ILE A 40 5.08 2.62 -5.93
N MET A 41 4.26 2.37 -6.97
CA MET A 41 3.26 1.30 -6.92
C MET A 41 3.90 -0.06 -6.68
N PHE A 42 5.04 -0.34 -7.31
CA PHE A 42 5.82 -1.56 -7.08
C PHE A 42 6.38 -1.65 -5.65
N LEU A 43 6.88 -0.54 -5.08
CA LEU A 43 7.36 -0.51 -3.69
C LEU A 43 6.23 -0.75 -2.67
N LEU A 44 5.00 -0.36 -3.00
CA LEU A 44 3.82 -0.60 -2.18
C LEU A 44 3.21 -1.99 -2.40
N ASP A 45 3.68 -2.73 -3.40
CA ASP A 45 3.20 -4.08 -3.68
C ASP A 45 3.56 -5.04 -2.55
N GLY A 46 2.64 -5.92 -2.16
CA GLY A 46 2.84 -6.85 -1.03
C GLY A 46 2.76 -6.23 0.38
N VAL A 47 2.75 -4.90 0.52
CA VAL A 47 2.67 -4.23 1.83
C VAL A 47 1.32 -4.48 2.52
N PRO A 48 0.14 -4.36 1.86
CA PRO A 48 -1.15 -4.71 2.46
C PRO A 48 -1.20 -6.15 2.99
N GLU A 49 -0.63 -7.10 2.25
CA GLU A 49 -0.58 -8.52 2.59
C GLU A 49 0.34 -8.77 3.79
N ALA A 50 1.47 -8.06 3.87
CA ALA A 50 2.35 -8.11 5.04
C ALA A 50 1.67 -7.55 6.30
N ILE A 51 0.83 -6.51 6.14
CA ILE A 51 0.02 -5.96 7.25
C ILE A 51 -1.02 -6.98 7.73
N ASP A 52 -1.73 -7.65 6.80
CA ASP A 52 -2.67 -8.72 7.15
C ASP A 52 -1.99 -9.88 7.87
N ALA A 53 -0.79 -10.28 7.43
CA ALA A 53 -0.01 -11.31 8.09
C ALA A 53 0.34 -10.92 9.53
N ALA A 54 0.81 -9.67 9.73
CA ALA A 54 1.15 -9.16 11.05
C ALA A 54 -0.07 -9.07 12.00
N GLU A 55 -1.25 -8.71 11.48
CA GLU A 55 -2.49 -8.71 12.28
C GLU A 55 -2.89 -10.13 12.69
N ASN A 56 -2.79 -11.09 11.78
CA ASN A 56 -3.07 -12.50 12.06
C ASN A 56 -2.10 -13.11 13.09
N GLU A 57 -0.81 -12.78 13.01
CA GLU A 57 0.19 -13.22 13.99
C GLU A 57 -0.13 -12.72 15.41
N GLN A 58 -0.61 -11.48 15.55
CA GLN A 58 -1.03 -10.94 16.85
C GLN A 58 -2.24 -11.70 17.44
N ILE A 59 -3.21 -12.10 16.59
CA ILE A 59 -4.38 -12.88 17.02
C ILE A 59 -3.95 -14.28 17.53
N THR A 60 -3.01 -14.94 16.85
CA THR A 60 -2.56 -16.29 17.23
C THR A 60 -1.72 -16.31 18.51
N THR A 61 -0.99 -15.22 18.80
CA THR A 61 -0.17 -15.10 20.01
C THR A 61 -1.03 -14.88 21.26
N ASN A 62 -2.13 -14.12 21.15
CA ASN A 62 -3.04 -13.85 22.27
C ASN A 62 -3.85 -15.10 22.69
N ARG A 63 -4.13 -16.04 21.77
CA ARG A 63 -4.85 -17.30 22.08
C ARG A 63 -4.03 -18.35 22.87
N LYS A 64 -2.72 -18.17 23.01
CA LYS A 64 -1.84 -19.12 23.71
C LYS A 64 -1.52 -18.73 25.16
N ASN A 65 -2.08 -17.63 25.67
CA ASN A 65 -1.94 -17.19 27.07
C ASN A 65 -3.24 -17.37 27.85
#